data_AF-A0A936E686-F1
#
_entry.id   AF-A0A936E686-F1
#
_cell.length_a   1.000
_cell.length_b   1.000
_cell.length_c   1.000
_cell.angle_alpha   90.00
_cell.angle_beta   90.00
_cell.angle_gamma   90.00
#
_symmetry.space_group_name_H-M   'P 1'
#
loop_
_entity.id
_entity.type
_entity.pdbx_description
1 polymer ?
#
loop_
_entity_poly.entity_id
_entity_poly.type
_entity_poly.pdbx_seq_one_letter_code
_entity_poly.pdbx_strand_id
1 'polypeptide(L)'
;MNAQVTNSGIMDTLSGVKIDNLSIGGYIDAYIGYSSASQNSNVPYFVSSNKSNTFNINLAFIDIRYSDPDFRARFAPGVGTYMNANYQAEPNTLKIL
;
A
#
# COMPACT_ATOMS: atom_id res chain seq x y z
N MET A 1 -16.58 1.81 29.93
CA MET A 1 -16.86 2.15 28.51
C MET A 1 -15.58 2.73 27.94
N ASN A 2 -14.88 1.99 27.08
CA ASN A 2 -13.66 2.49 26.43
C ASN A 2 -14.07 3.12 25.10
N ALA A 3 -14.01 4.46 25.02
CA ALA A 3 -14.15 5.18 23.76
C ALA A 3 -12.79 5.11 23.03
N GLN A 4 -12.61 4.11 22.17
CA GLN A 4 -11.44 4.05 21.30
C GLN A 4 -11.74 4.85 20.03
N VAL A 5 -10.98 5.92 19.83
CA VAL A 5 -11.00 6.68 18.57
C VAL A 5 -10.12 5.93 17.57
N THR A 6 -10.77 5.27 16.62
CA THR A 6 -10.12 4.55 15.52
C THR A 6 -9.77 5.57 14.43
N ASN A 7 -8.53 6.05 14.41
CA ASN A 7 -8.05 6.93 13.33
C ASN A 7 -7.50 6.08 12.17
N SER A 8 -8.23 6.02 11.06
CA SER A 8 -7.83 5.20 9.90
C SER A 8 -6.66 5.73 9.06
N GLY A 9 -6.06 6.85 9.44
CA GLY A 9 -4.89 7.43 8.75
C GLY A 9 -3.54 6.80 9.11
N ILE A 10 -3.51 5.91 10.11
CA ILE A 10 -2.31 5.18 10.53
C ILE A 10 -2.38 3.73 10.04
N MET A 11 -1.25 3.22 9.55
CA MET A 11 -1.14 1.86 8.99
C MET A 11 -1.60 0.75 9.95
N ASP A 12 -1.64 1.02 11.26
CA ASP A 12 -2.12 0.07 12.27
C ASP A 12 -3.66 0.09 12.47
N THR A 13 -4.36 1.00 11.82
CA THR A 13 -5.79 1.21 12.03
C THR A 13 -6.53 1.22 10.68
N LEU A 14 -6.24 0.28 9.79
CA LEU A 14 -6.90 0.23 8.50
C LEU A 14 -8.42 0.06 8.67
N SER A 15 -9.20 0.82 7.92
CA SER A 15 -10.64 0.62 7.83
C SER A 15 -10.90 -0.79 7.33
N GLY A 16 -11.51 -1.63 8.16
CA GLY A 16 -11.62 -3.04 7.92
C GLY A 16 -12.69 -3.69 8.78
N VAL A 17 -13.02 -4.93 8.46
CA VAL A 17 -13.98 -5.71 9.24
C VAL A 17 -13.20 -6.49 10.29
N LYS A 18 -13.63 -6.38 11.55
CA LYS A 18 -13.13 -7.22 12.64
C LYS A 18 -14.21 -8.23 13.01
N ILE A 19 -13.86 -9.51 12.97
CA ILE A 19 -14.68 -10.64 13.40
C ILE A 19 -13.85 -11.39 14.44
N ASP A 20 -14.27 -11.31 15.71
CA ASP A 20 -13.54 -11.85 16.85
C ASP A 20 -12.06 -11.43 16.87
N ASN A 21 -11.16 -12.41 16.75
CA ASN A 21 -9.71 -12.22 16.77
C ASN A 21 -9.13 -11.96 15.36
N LEU A 22 -9.94 -11.98 14.31
CA LEU A 22 -9.54 -11.75 12.93
C LEU A 22 -9.95 -10.34 12.47
N SER A 23 -9.02 -9.61 11.86
CA SER A 23 -9.29 -8.33 11.21
C SER A 23 -8.78 -8.37 9.77
N ILE A 24 -9.64 -7.95 8.84
CA ILE A 24 -9.33 -7.84 7.42
C ILE A 24 -9.51 -6.38 7.02
N GLY A 25 -8.44 -5.78 6.52
CA GLY A 25 -8.42 -4.43 5.98
C GLY A 25 -7.73 -4.39 4.62
N GLY A 26 -7.72 -3.21 4.02
CA GLY A 26 -7.00 -2.97 2.79
C GLY A 26 -6.62 -1.50 2.65
N TYR A 27 -5.65 -1.24 1.80
CA TYR A 27 -5.19 0.11 1.51
C TYR A 27 -4.85 0.23 0.04
N ILE A 28 -5.20 1.37 -0.56
CA ILE A 28 -4.87 1.73 -1.93
C ILE A 28 -4.36 3.17 -1.94
N ASP A 29 -3.16 3.35 -2.48
CA ASP A 29 -2.53 4.62 -2.82
C ASP A 29 -2.46 4.73 -4.34
N ALA A 30 -3.30 5.60 -4.91
CA ALA A 30 -3.40 5.84 -6.33
C ALA A 30 -3.19 7.33 -6.64
N TYR A 31 -2.56 7.61 -7.77
CA TYR A 31 -2.21 8.96 -8.16
C TYR A 31 -2.33 9.16 -9.68
N ILE A 32 -2.54 10.43 -10.06
CA ILE A 32 -2.41 10.91 -11.42
C ILE A 32 -1.60 12.20 -11.39
N GLY A 33 -0.42 12.17 -12.01
CA GLY A 33 0.41 13.36 -12.21
C GLY A 33 0.09 14.03 -13.54
N TYR A 34 0.16 15.36 -13.61
CA TYR A 34 0.07 16.09 -14.88
C TYR A 34 1.40 16.75 -15.20
N SER A 35 1.89 16.57 -16.43
CA SER A 35 3.08 17.23 -16.96
C SER A 35 2.83 17.70 -18.40
N SER A 36 3.32 18.89 -18.72
CA SER A 36 3.26 19.47 -20.08
C SER A 36 4.39 18.96 -20.99
N ALA A 37 5.38 18.24 -20.47
CA ALA A 37 6.46 17.65 -21.25
C ALA A 37 5.98 16.37 -21.94
N SER A 38 6.11 16.31 -23.28
CA SER A 38 5.55 15.24 -24.12
C SER A 38 6.43 14.00 -24.25
N GLN A 39 7.70 14.06 -23.85
CA GLN A 39 8.64 12.94 -23.93
C GLN A 39 9.02 12.48 -22.52
N ASN A 40 8.80 11.19 -22.27
CA ASN A 40 9.02 10.50 -21.01
C ASN A 40 8.12 10.99 -19.87
N SER A 41 6.99 10.31 -19.73
CA SER A 41 6.10 10.38 -18.57
C SER A 41 6.74 9.92 -17.25
N ASN A 42 8.05 9.77 -17.17
CA ASN A 42 8.75 9.35 -15.97
C ASN A 42 9.50 10.56 -15.40
N VAL A 43 9.12 10.99 -14.21
CA VAL A 43 9.68 12.15 -13.51
C VAL A 43 10.86 11.68 -12.67
N PRO A 44 12.11 12.01 -13.06
CA PRO A 44 13.29 11.60 -12.30
C PRO A 44 13.30 12.24 -10.91
N TYR A 45 14.00 11.61 -9.96
CA TYR A 45 14.13 12.01 -8.55
C TYR A 45 12.87 11.82 -7.67
N PHE A 46 11.75 11.40 -8.25
CA PHE A 46 10.58 10.98 -7.49
C PHE A 46 10.72 9.52 -7.07
N VAL A 47 10.73 9.28 -5.75
CA VAL A 47 10.80 7.93 -5.15
C VAL A 47 9.43 7.24 -5.19
N SER A 48 8.35 8.02 -5.04
CA SER A 48 6.97 7.61 -5.26
C SER A 48 6.32 8.53 -6.28
N SER A 49 5.22 8.08 -6.87
CA SER A 49 4.46 8.89 -7.82
C SER A 49 5.25 9.37 -9.05
N ASN A 50 6.20 8.55 -9.53
CA ASN A 50 7.16 8.95 -10.54
C ASN A 50 6.61 9.00 -11.98
N LYS A 51 5.36 8.59 -12.21
CA LYS A 51 4.75 8.63 -13.55
C LYS A 51 3.76 9.78 -13.72
N SER A 52 3.89 10.54 -14.79
CA SER A 52 2.94 11.57 -15.19
C SER A 52 2.00 11.08 -16.30
N ASN A 53 0.90 11.79 -16.49
CA ASN A 53 -0.06 11.64 -17.59
C ASN A 53 -0.68 10.23 -17.70
N THR A 54 -0.56 9.43 -16.64
CA THR A 54 -1.09 8.07 -16.54
C THR A 54 -1.64 7.85 -15.14
N PHE A 55 -2.74 7.10 -15.05
CA PHE A 55 -3.26 6.64 -13.76
C PHE A 55 -2.37 5.51 -13.25
N ASN A 56 -1.90 5.62 -12.01
CA ASN A 56 -1.01 4.64 -11.41
C ASN A 56 -1.42 4.35 -9.97
N ILE A 57 -1.22 3.10 -9.57
CA ILE A 57 -1.32 2.65 -8.18
C ILE A 57 0.10 2.57 -7.64
N ASN A 58 0.44 3.42 -6.69
CA ASN A 58 1.76 3.45 -6.06
C ASN A 58 1.93 2.22 -5.16
N LEU A 59 0.92 1.95 -4.32
CA LEU A 59 0.84 0.80 -3.43
C LEU A 59 -0.63 0.39 -3.23
N ALA A 60 -0.91 -0.90 -3.33
CA ALA A 60 -2.18 -1.47 -2.89
C ALA A 60 -1.88 -2.77 -2.15
N PHE A 61 -2.53 -2.99 -1.00
CA PHE A 61 -2.37 -4.23 -0.26
C PHE A 61 -3.66 -4.62 0.46
N ILE A 62 -3.79 -5.92 0.69
CA ILE A 62 -4.78 -6.49 1.60
C ILE A 62 -4.05 -6.77 2.91
N ASP A 63 -4.69 -6.54 4.06
CA ASP A 63 -4.10 -6.77 5.38
C ASP A 63 -4.96 -7.73 6.16
N ILE A 64 -4.41 -8.90 6.48
CA ILE A 64 -5.05 -9.93 7.28
C ILE A 64 -4.31 -10.02 8.60
N ARG A 65 -5.03 -9.77 9.70
CA ARG A 65 -4.48 -9.72 11.05
C ARG A 65 -5.22 -10.67 11.96
N TYR A 66 -4.48 -11.50 12.67
CA TYR A 66 -5.01 -12.34 13.74
C TYR A 66 -4.36 -11.94 15.06
N SER A 67 -5.15 -11.73 16.10
CA SER A 67 -4.65 -11.37 17.43
C SER A 67 -5.50 -11.97 18.54
N ASP A 68 -4.86 -12.77 19.37
CA ASP A 68 -5.33 -13.29 20.67
C ASP A 68 -4.30 -12.91 21.75
N PRO A 69 -4.53 -13.11 23.06
CA PRO A 69 -3.53 -12.86 24.10
C PRO A 69 -2.20 -13.58 23.88
N ASP A 70 -2.24 -14.80 23.32
CA ASP A 70 -1.07 -15.68 23.20
C ASP A 70 -0.41 -15.64 21.81
N PHE A 71 -1.13 -15.21 20.77
CA PHE A 71 -0.63 -15.28 19.40
C PHE A 71 -1.08 -14.08 18.56
N ARG A 72 -0.12 -13.53 17.80
CA ARG A 72 -0.36 -12.45 16.84
C ARG A 72 0.32 -12.77 15.51
N ALA A 73 -0.44 -12.65 14.44
CA ALA A 73 0.04 -12.81 13.08
C ALA A 73 -0.51 -11.70 12.17
N ARG A 74 0.30 -11.27 11.21
CA ARG A 74 -0.08 -10.30 10.19
C ARG A 74 0.47 -10.76 8.85
N PHE A 75 -0.41 -10.80 7.86
CA PHE A 75 -0.05 -11.09 6.48
C PHE A 75 -0.65 -10.01 5.60
N ALA A 76 0.20 -9.26 4.90
CA ALA A 76 -0.23 -8.08 4.16
C ALA A 76 0.35 -8.05 2.73
N PRO A 77 -0.17 -8.88 1.81
CA PRO A 77 0.34 -8.93 0.45
C PRO A 77 0.07 -7.64 -0.31
N GLY A 78 1.13 -7.06 -0.88
CA GLY A 78 1.11 -5.79 -1.59
C GLY A 78 1.55 -5.88 -3.05
N VAL A 79 1.00 -4.97 -3.86
CA VAL A 79 1.38 -4.72 -5.25
C VAL A 79 1.45 -3.22 -5.51
N GLY A 80 2.30 -2.79 -6.44
CA GLY A 80 2.37 -1.36 -6.74
C GLY A 80 3.43 -0.98 -7.76
N THR A 81 3.24 0.17 -8.38
CA THR A 81 4.23 0.78 -9.27
C THR A 81 5.49 1.19 -8.50
N TYR A 82 5.36 1.52 -7.20
CA TYR A 82 6.50 1.82 -6.33
C TYR A 82 7.51 0.68 -6.30
N MET A 83 7.04 -0.54 -5.99
CA MET A 83 7.92 -1.70 -5.86
C MET A 83 8.58 -2.02 -7.20
N ASN A 84 7.80 -1.93 -8.28
CA ASN A 84 8.32 -2.12 -9.64
C ASN A 84 9.34 -1.05 -10.05
N ALA A 85 9.23 0.19 -9.57
CA ALA A 85 10.13 1.27 -9.92
C ALA A 85 11.42 1.29 -9.10
N ASN A 86 11.34 0.92 -7.81
CA ASN A 86 12.47 1.01 -6.88
C ASN A 86 13.22 -0.30 -6.66
N TYR A 87 12.58 -1.45 -6.87
CA TYR A 87 13.23 -2.77 -6.81
C TYR A 87 13.47 -3.34 -8.22
N GLN A 88 13.71 -2.48 -9.23
CA GLN A 88 13.97 -2.93 -10.61
C GLN A 88 15.14 -3.90 -10.72
N ALA A 89 16.17 -3.70 -9.88
CA ALA A 89 17.38 -4.52 -9.82
C ALA A 89 17.18 -5.86 -9.08
N GLU A 90 16.06 -6.05 -8.40
CA GLU A 90 15.76 -7.29 -7.66
C GLU A 90 15.10 -8.35 -8.58
N PRO A 91 15.32 -9.64 -8.31
CA PRO A 91 14.63 -10.74 -9.00
C PRO A 91 13.10 -10.58 -8.91
N ASN A 92 12.38 -10.91 -9.99
CA ASN A 92 10.93 -10.66 -10.13
C ASN A 92 10.07 -11.22 -8.98
N THR A 93 10.53 -12.25 -8.28
CA THR A 93 9.84 -12.87 -7.13
C THR A 93 9.69 -11.94 -5.92
N LEU A 94 10.46 -10.86 -5.81
CA LEU A 94 10.40 -9.89 -4.70
C LEU A 94 9.62 -8.61 -5.05
N LYS A 95 9.12 -8.48 -6.29
CA LYS A 95 8.38 -7.30 -6.74
C LYS A 95 6.90 -7.31 -6.31
N ILE A 96 6.44 -8.45 -5.81
CA ILE A 96 5.11 -8.68 -5.25
C ILE A 96 5.33 -9.26 -3.87
N LEU A 97 5.19 -8.44 -2.84
CA LEU A 97 5.25 -8.87 -1.45
C LEU A 97 4.13 -8.23 -0.66
#